data_AF-A0A657Q2Q1-F1
#
_entry.id   AF-A0A657Q2Q1-F1
#
_cell.length_a   1.000
_cell.length_b   1.000
_cell.length_c   1.000
_cell.angle_alpha   90.00
_cell.angle_beta   90.00
_cell.angle_gamma   90.00
#
_symmetry.space_group_name_H-M   'P 1'
#
loop_
_entity.id
_entity.type
_entity.pdbx_description
1 polymer ?
#
loop_
_entity_poly.entity_id
_entity_poly.type
_entity_poly.pdbx_seq_one_letter_code
_entity_poly.pdbx_strand_id
1 'polypeptide(L)' 'MSAERKRATVRTLRYGAISLLLYILLYLFNVEILARSREGGWSFILPMAIAFLFSIVHGGFTGQFWELFGIRARTTKK' A
#
# COMPACT_ATOMS: atom_id res chain seq x y z
N MET A 1 15.53 -21.28 7.23
CA MET A 1 15.14 -20.35 6.14
C MET A 1 16.39 -19.67 5.61
N SER A 2 16.58 -19.56 4.29
CA SER A 2 17.68 -18.76 3.74
C SER A 2 17.53 -17.29 4.16
N ALA A 3 18.64 -16.57 4.33
CA ALA A 3 18.64 -15.17 4.75
C ALA A 3 17.77 -14.28 3.84
N GLU A 4 17.75 -14.56 2.55
CA GLU A 4 16.89 -13.88 1.58
C GLU A 4 15.39 -14.09 1.85
N ARG A 5 14.98 -15.32 2.14
CA ARG A 5 13.59 -15.65 2.44
C ARG A 5 13.12 -14.98 3.73
N LYS A 6 14.00 -14.89 4.75
CA LYS A 6 13.73 -14.16 6.00
C LYS A 6 13.54 -12.67 5.73
N ARG A 7 14.39 -12.07 4.91
CA ARG A 7 14.30 -10.65 4.52
C ARG A 7 13.03 -10.35 3.73
N ALA A 8 12.65 -11.20 2.78
CA ALA A 8 11.40 -11.08 2.04
C ALA A 8 10.18 -11.17 2.97
N THR A 9 10.18 -12.15 3.89
CA THR A 9 9.09 -12.32 4.88
C THR A 9 8.89 -11.08 5.75
N VAL A 10 9.97 -10.53 6.29
CA VAL A 10 9.91 -9.31 7.12
C VAL A 10 9.38 -8.12 6.33
N ARG A 11 9.79 -7.97 5.07
CA ARG A 11 9.28 -6.90 4.19
C ARG A 11 7.79 -7.06 3.92
N THR A 12 7.34 -8.26 3.57
CA THR A 12 5.92 -8.56 3.33
C THR A 12 5.08 -8.27 4.57
N LEU A 13 5.52 -8.72 5.75
CA LEU A 13 4.82 -8.44 7.01
C LEU A 13 4.76 -6.96 7.32
N ARG A 14 5.85 -6.22 7.14
CA ARG A 14 5.89 -4.78 7.39
C ARG A 14 4.95 -4.02 6.46
N TYR A 15 5.02 -4.26 5.16
CA TYR A 15 4.12 -3.60 4.20
C TYR A 15 2.66 -4.01 4.44
N GLY A 16 2.40 -5.28 4.76
CA GLY A 16 1.06 -5.77 5.09
C GLY A 16 0.48 -5.10 6.33
N ALA A 17 1.28 -4.96 7.39
CA ALA A 17 0.86 -4.27 8.62
C ALA A 17 0.56 -2.79 8.36
N ILE A 18 1.40 -2.09 7.58
CA ILE A 18 1.16 -0.69 7.22
C ILE A 18 -0.09 -0.58 6.34
N SER A 19 -0.28 -1.46 5.34
CA SER A 19 -1.50 -1.49 4.52
C SER A 19 -2.76 -1.70 5.38
N LEU A 20 -2.73 -2.65 6.31
CA LEU A 20 -3.84 -2.90 7.22
C LEU A 20 -4.17 -1.67 8.07
N LEU A 21 -3.14 -1.04 8.64
CA LEU A 21 -3.29 0.19 9.42
C LEU A 21 -3.90 1.32 8.57
N LEU A 22 -3.44 1.50 7.33
CA LEU A 22 -3.99 2.50 6.41
C LEU A 22 -5.47 2.24 6.13
N TYR A 23 -5.88 0.99 5.90
CA TYR A 23 -7.29 0.65 5.73
C TYR A 23 -8.11 0.97 6.99
N ILE A 24 -7.61 0.61 8.17
CA ILE A 24 -8.28 0.93 9.43
C ILE A 24 -8.47 2.44 9.57
N LEU A 25 -7.41 3.22 9.37
CA LEU A 25 -7.47 4.68 9.42
C LEU A 25 -8.46 5.25 8.40
N LEU A 26 -8.42 4.78 7.15
CA LEU A 26 -9.33 5.22 6.10
C LEU A 26 -10.79 4.99 6.50
N TYR A 27 -11.12 3.82 7.07
CA TYR A 27 -12.47 3.51 7.52
C TYR A 27 -12.87 4.29 8.77
N LEU A 28 -11.96 4.51 9.72
CA LEU A 28 -12.25 5.30 10.92
C LEU A 28 -12.56 6.77 10.58
N PHE A 29 -11.85 7.34 9.60
CA PHE A 29 -11.99 8.74 9.20
C PHE A 29 -12.81 8.95 7.92
N ASN A 30 -13.53 7.93 7.44
CA ASN A 30 -14.18 7.98 6.12
C ASN A 30 -15.16 9.16 5.97
N VAL A 31 -15.91 9.48 7.04
CA VAL A 31 -16.93 10.55 7.03
C VAL A 31 -16.25 11.91 6.87
N GLU A 32 -15.20 12.17 7.66
CA GLU A 32 -14.44 13.42 7.60
C GLU A 32 -13.72 13.56 6.26
N ILE A 33 -13.05 12.50 5.80
CA ILE A 33 -12.37 12.48 4.49
C ILE A 33 -13.35 12.80 3.38
N LEU A 34 -14.55 12.20 3.41
CA LEU A 34 -15.58 12.44 2.41
C LEU A 34 -16.14 13.86 2.46
N ALA A 35 -16.37 14.41 3.66
CA ALA A 35 -16.82 15.78 3.84
C ALA A 35 -15.80 16.76 3.23
N ARG A 36 -14.52 16.64 3.63
CA ARG A 36 -13.42 17.47 3.11
C ARG A 36 -13.24 17.32 1.61
N SER A 37 -13.31 16.10 1.08
CA SER A 37 -13.15 15.85 -0.35
C SER A 37 -14.23 16.51 -1.21
N ARG A 38 -15.38 16.88 -0.63
CA ARG A 38 -16.54 17.44 -1.33
C ARG A 38 -16.67 18.96 -1.21
N GLU A 39 -15.80 19.63 -0.45
CA GLU A 39 -15.83 21.09 -0.25
C GLU A 39 -15.51 21.88 -1.54
N GLY A 40 -15.09 21.21 -2.62
CA GLY A 40 -14.74 21.82 -3.89
C GLY A 40 -13.33 22.43 -3.88
N GLY A 41 -12.99 23.23 -4.90
CA GLY A 41 -11.66 23.83 -5.05
C GLY A 41 -10.56 22.78 -5.15
N TRP A 42 -9.49 22.93 -4.36
CA TRP A 42 -8.34 22.02 -4.34
C TRP A 42 -8.55 20.75 -3.49
N SER A 43 -9.73 20.56 -2.92
CA SER A 43 -10.02 19.45 -2.00
C SER A 43 -9.93 18.07 -2.64
N PHE A 44 -9.97 17.98 -3.98
CA PHE A 44 -9.72 16.73 -4.73
C PHE A 44 -8.31 16.15 -4.50
N ILE A 45 -7.35 16.97 -4.05
CA ILE A 45 -6.00 16.50 -3.72
C ILE A 45 -6.04 15.49 -2.58
N LEU A 46 -6.94 15.66 -1.61
CA LEU A 46 -7.02 14.79 -0.44
C LEU A 46 -7.27 13.31 -0.83
N PRO A 47 -8.35 12.95 -1.55
CA PRO A 47 -8.58 11.57 -1.94
C PRO A 47 -7.52 11.07 -2.93
N MET A 48 -6.94 11.95 -3.75
CA MET A 48 -5.86 11.60 -4.68
C MET A 48 -4.56 11.22 -3.94
N ALA A 49 -4.16 12.00 -2.92
CA ALA A 49 -3.00 11.71 -2.09
C ALA A 49 -3.18 10.40 -1.31
N ILE A 50 -4.38 10.16 -0.79
CA ILE A 50 -4.73 8.88 -0.15
C ILE A 50 -4.58 7.74 -1.15
N ALA A 51 -5.15 7.85 -2.35
CA ALA A 51 -5.05 6.82 -3.38
C ALA A 51 -3.58 6.52 -3.76
N PHE A 52 -2.73 7.54 -3.90
CA PHE A 52 -1.30 7.35 -4.18
C PHE A 52 -0.57 6.68 -3.01
N LEU A 53 -0.85 7.09 -1.77
CA LEU A 53 -0.26 6.46 -0.59
C LEU A 53 -0.60 4.97 -0.53
N PHE A 54 -1.87 4.63 -0.74
CA PHE A 54 -2.30 3.23 -0.83
C PHE A 54 -1.62 2.50 -2.00
N SER A 55 -1.51 3.12 -3.17
CA SER A 55 -0.87 2.49 -4.34
C SER A 55 0.59 2.13 -4.07
N ILE A 56 1.34 3.00 -3.40
CA ILE A 56 2.75 2.75 -3.06
C ILE A 56 2.87 1.65 -2.00
N VAL A 57 2.12 1.76 -0.91
CA VAL A 57 2.24 0.84 0.24
C VAL A 57 1.67 -0.53 -0.10
N HIS A 58 0.43 -0.58 -0.59
CA HIS A 58 -0.24 -1.83 -0.95
C HIS A 58 0.41 -2.47 -2.19
N GLY A 59 0.85 -1.67 -3.17
CA GLY A 59 1.64 -2.19 -4.30
C GLY A 59 2.95 -2.82 -3.85
N GLY A 60 3.66 -2.18 -2.91
CA GLY A 60 4.86 -2.75 -2.29
C GLY A 60 4.61 -4.05 -1.52
N PHE A 61 3.50 -4.11 -0.77
CA PHE A 61 3.03 -5.35 -0.14
C PHE A 61 2.81 -6.46 -1.18
N THR A 62 1.99 -6.20 -2.19
CA THR A 62 1.62 -7.18 -3.21
C THR A 62 2.83 -7.71 -3.97
N GLY A 63 3.80 -6.85 -4.31
CA GLY A 63 5.04 -7.28 -4.94
C GLY A 63 5.86 -8.24 -4.08
N GLN A 64 6.06 -7.91 -2.80
CA GLN A 64 6.80 -8.77 -1.86
C GLN A 64 6.01 -10.03 -1.47
N PHE A 65 4.69 -9.95 -1.44
CA PHE A 65 3.78 -11.08 -1.21
C PHE A 65 3.95 -12.11 -2.32
N TRP A 66 3.84 -11.72 -3.58
CA TRP A 66 4.04 -12.63 -4.72
C TRP A 66 5.46 -13.20 -4.75
N GLU A 67 6.48 -12.40 -4.44
CA GLU A 67 7.86 -12.85 -4.36
C GLU A 67 8.05 -13.97 -3.32
N LEU A 68 7.33 -13.91 -2.19
CA LEU A 68 7.36 -14.93 -1.14
C LEU A 68 6.79 -16.28 -1.62
N PHE A 69 5.79 -16.24 -2.50
CA PHE A 69 5.24 -17.42 -3.19
C PHE A 69 6.04 -17.85 -4.43
N GLY A 70 7.16 -17.18 -4.72
CA GLY A 70 8.03 -17.50 -5.85
C GLY A 70 7.58 -16.90 -7.18
N ILE A 71 6.54 -16.07 -7.19
CA ILE A 71 6.08 -15.35 -8.38
C ILE A 71 6.85 -14.03 -8.45
N ARG A 72 7.77 -13.95 -9.41
CA ARG A 72 8.58 -12.74 -9.63
C ARG A 72 8.27 -12.12 -10.98
N ALA A 73 8.20 -10.79 -11.02
CA ALA A 73 8.11 -10.07 -12.28
C ALA A 73 9.35 -10.39 -13.13
N ARG A 74 9.13 -10.66 -14.42
CA ARG A 74 10.21 -10.87 -15.37
C ARG A 74 10.91 -9.52 -15.59
N THR A 75 12.15 -9.40 -15.13
CA THR A 75 12.98 -8.24 -15.48
C THR A 75 13.37 -8.35 -16.95
N THR A 76 12.70 -7.61 -17.82
CA THR A 76 13.21 -7.37 -19.17
C THR A 76 14.42 -6.46 -19.01
N LYS A 77 15.63 -7.03 -18.92
CA LYS A 77 16.84 -6.24 -19.18
C LYS A 77 16.68 -5.71 -20.61
N LYS A 78 16.55 -4.40 -20.76
CA LYS A 78 16.86 -3.72 -22.02
C LYS A 78 18.37 -3.67 -22.17
#